data_AF-A0A520B6A7-F1
#
_entry.id   AF-A0A520B6A7-F1
#
_cell.length_a   1.000
_cell.length_b   1.000
_cell.length_c   1.000
_cell.angle_alpha   90.00
_cell.angle_beta   90.00
_cell.angle_gamma   90.00
#
_symmetry.space_group_name_H-M   'P 1'
#
loop_
_entity.id
_entity.type
_entity.pdbx_description
1 polymer ?
#
loop_
_entity_poly.entity_id
_entity_poly.type
_entity_poly.pdbx_seq_one_letter_code
_entity_poly.pdbx_strand_id
1 'polypeptide(L)'
;MVLVTTTAMPVVAKPVVLPGPQVDHYTAITSDEAGTLIGKLEDAQSRVKAGEDLTFELLFGAPASYPATKISPRQSFLAMSFGKPYAVERLPTTGLWQHYQLTYFPPEPDALMWKVDVTTGQLAELVRVEMLYTAPPPF
;
A
#
# COMPACT_ATOMS: atom_id res chain seq x y z
N MET A 1 -43.27 54.90 13.79
CA MET A 1 -43.78 53.82 14.67
C MET A 1 -43.19 52.51 14.15
N VAL A 2 -42.19 52.03 14.90
CA VAL A 2 -41.36 50.80 14.87
C VAL A 2 -41.36 49.90 13.61
N LEU A 3 -40.23 49.88 12.90
CA LEU A 3 -39.78 48.73 12.09
C LEU A 3 -39.18 47.67 13.03
N VAL A 4 -39.64 46.42 12.91
CA VAL A 4 -39.02 45.26 13.57
C VAL A 4 -38.16 44.54 12.53
N THR A 5 -36.84 44.77 12.58
CA THR A 5 -35.86 43.95 11.87
C THR A 5 -35.53 42.71 12.70
N THR A 6 -35.95 41.54 12.22
CA THR A 6 -35.53 40.24 12.76
C THR A 6 -34.10 39.95 12.30
N THR A 7 -33.14 40.03 13.22
CA THR A 7 -31.77 39.53 13.02
C THR A 7 -31.79 38.01 13.15
N ALA A 8 -31.69 37.28 12.03
CA ALA A 8 -31.43 35.85 12.05
C ALA A 8 -29.96 35.61 12.44
N MET A 9 -29.72 34.85 13.51
CA MET A 9 -28.37 34.42 13.89
C MET A 9 -27.87 33.33 12.92
N PRO A 10 -26.59 33.30 12.54
CA PRO A 10 -26.05 32.19 11.77
C PRO A 10 -25.98 30.93 12.65
N VAL A 11 -26.68 29.88 12.23
CA VAL A 11 -26.49 28.52 12.76
C VAL A 11 -25.09 28.08 12.34
N VAL A 12 -24.16 28.05 13.29
CA VAL A 12 -22.88 27.34 13.12
C VAL A 12 -23.22 25.85 13.08
N ALA A 13 -23.35 25.30 11.88
CA ALA A 13 -23.43 23.87 11.69
C ALA A 13 -22.13 23.25 12.22
N LYS A 14 -22.21 22.52 13.33
CA LYS A 14 -21.13 21.60 13.73
C LYS A 14 -20.88 20.63 12.58
N PRO A 15 -19.63 20.41 12.13
CA PRO A 15 -19.36 19.40 11.14
C PRO A 15 -19.80 18.04 11.69
N VAL A 16 -20.70 17.38 10.95
CA VAL A 16 -21.03 15.98 11.16
C VAL A 16 -19.79 15.19 10.77
N VAL A 17 -19.10 14.64 11.77
CA VAL A 17 -18.06 13.64 11.54
C VAL A 17 -18.78 12.36 11.14
N LEU A 18 -18.83 12.08 9.85
CA LEU A 18 -19.23 10.76 9.37
C LEU A 18 -18.13 9.77 9.78
N PRO A 19 -18.46 8.61 10.37
CA PRO A 19 -17.46 7.58 10.58
C PRO A 19 -16.93 7.15 9.20
N GLY A 20 -15.73 7.60 8.86
CA GLY A 20 -14.97 7.00 7.77
C GLY A 20 -14.73 5.52 8.06
N PRO A 21 -14.49 4.70 7.04
CA PRO A 21 -14.20 3.28 7.24
C PRO A 21 -13.07 3.15 8.27
N GLN A 22 -13.39 2.50 9.40
CA GLN A 22 -12.38 2.03 10.34
C GLN A 22 -11.52 1.05 9.54
N VAL A 23 -10.30 1.45 9.20
CA VAL A 23 -9.32 0.53 8.64
C VAL A 23 -9.01 -0.48 9.72
N ASP A 24 -9.55 -1.70 9.57
CA ASP A 24 -9.34 -2.81 10.49
C ASP A 24 -7.83 -3.09 10.64
N HIS A 25 -7.27 -2.58 11.74
CA HIS A 25 -6.05 -2.99 12.45
C HIS A 25 -4.77 -3.29 11.66
N TYR A 26 -4.26 -2.35 10.86
CA TYR A 26 -2.85 -2.37 10.48
C TYR A 26 -1.97 -2.15 11.72
N THR A 27 -0.97 -3.01 11.93
CA THR A 27 0.04 -2.78 12.97
C THR A 27 1.33 -2.32 12.30
N ALA A 28 1.78 -1.11 12.64
CA ALA A 28 3.12 -0.67 12.26
C ALA A 28 4.14 -1.65 12.85
N ILE A 29 5.09 -2.09 12.03
CA ILE A 29 6.13 -3.03 12.45
C ILE A 29 7.40 -2.32 12.91
N THR A 30 8.31 -3.04 13.55
CA THR A 30 9.60 -2.49 13.97
C THR A 30 10.49 -2.20 12.76
N SER A 31 11.45 -1.28 12.91
CA SER A 31 12.42 -0.97 11.86
C SER A 31 13.24 -2.21 11.45
N ASP A 32 13.56 -3.10 12.39
CA ASP A 32 14.31 -4.33 12.11
C ASP A 32 13.48 -5.35 11.33
N GLU A 33 12.19 -5.48 11.66
CA GLU A 33 11.25 -6.34 10.92
C GLU A 33 11.07 -5.81 9.49
N ALA A 34 10.88 -4.49 9.33
CA ALA A 34 10.78 -3.84 8.03
C ALA A 34 12.05 -4.00 7.20
N GLY A 35 13.23 -3.78 7.81
CA GLY A 35 14.53 -3.95 7.16
C GLY A 35 14.76 -5.39 6.70
N THR A 36 14.36 -6.37 7.50
CA THR A 36 14.43 -7.79 7.13
C THR A 36 13.53 -8.12 5.94
N LEU A 37 12.30 -7.59 5.93
CA LEU A 37 11.35 -7.79 4.83
C LEU A 37 11.86 -7.17 3.53
N ILE A 38 12.33 -5.91 3.59
CA ILE A 38 12.89 -5.20 2.44
C ILE A 38 14.12 -5.93 1.91
N GLY A 39 15.03 -6.35 2.79
CA GLY A 39 16.23 -7.10 2.40
C GLY A 39 15.91 -8.39 1.65
N LYS A 40 14.82 -9.10 2.02
CA LYS A 40 14.37 -10.29 1.27
C LYS A 40 13.87 -9.96 -0.13
N LEU A 41 13.15 -8.85 -0.29
CA LEU A 41 12.68 -8.40 -1.60
C LEU A 41 13.86 -8.01 -2.50
N GLU A 42 14.86 -7.31 -1.96
CA GLU A 42 16.05 -6.88 -2.69
C GLU A 42 16.97 -8.07 -3.05
N ASP A 43 17.11 -9.05 -2.16
CA ASP A 43 17.81 -10.31 -2.45
C ASP A 43 17.09 -11.08 -3.57
N ALA A 44 15.76 -11.23 -3.47
CA ALA A 44 14.96 -11.85 -4.51
C ALA A 44 15.09 -11.13 -5.87
N GLN A 45 15.08 -9.79 -5.88
CA GLN A 45 15.36 -9.03 -7.11
C GLN A 45 16.74 -9.35 -7.68
N SER A 46 17.77 -9.45 -6.83
CA SER A 46 19.14 -9.72 -7.25
C SER A 46 19.28 -11.10 -7.88
N ARG A 47 18.65 -12.12 -7.29
CA ARG A 47 18.59 -13.48 -7.82
C ARG A 47 17.88 -13.55 -9.18
N VAL A 48 16.74 -12.87 -9.31
CA VAL A 48 16.01 -12.78 -10.59
C VAL A 48 16.83 -12.07 -11.67
N LYS A 49 17.61 -11.03 -11.31
CA LYS A 49 18.55 -10.35 -12.22
C LYS A 49 19.69 -11.28 -12.65
N ALA A 50 20.14 -12.16 -11.77
CA ALA A 50 21.15 -13.19 -12.06
C ALA A 50 20.60 -14.34 -12.94
N GLY A 51 19.30 -14.35 -13.24
CA GLY A 51 18.65 -15.36 -14.07
C GLY A 51 18.15 -16.57 -13.30
N GLU A 52 18.09 -16.49 -11.97
CA GLU A 52 17.45 -17.54 -11.16
C GLU A 52 15.93 -17.52 -11.28
N ASP A 53 15.32 -18.69 -11.11
CA ASP A 53 13.88 -18.86 -11.09
C ASP A 53 13.25 -18.30 -9.81
N LEU A 54 12.05 -17.74 -9.96
CA LEU A 54 11.22 -17.29 -8.85
C LEU A 54 10.58 -18.50 -8.15
N THR A 55 10.84 -18.66 -6.85
CA THR A 55 10.24 -19.71 -6.03
C THR A 55 8.95 -19.27 -5.32
N PHE A 56 8.45 -18.08 -5.64
CA PHE A 56 7.27 -17.46 -5.05
C PHE A 56 6.35 -16.92 -6.14
N GLU A 57 5.08 -16.70 -5.80
CA GLU A 57 4.12 -16.12 -6.72
C GLU A 57 4.37 -14.62 -6.88
N LEU A 58 4.57 -14.17 -8.12
CA LEU A 58 4.73 -12.74 -8.42
C LEU A 58 3.55 -12.24 -9.24
N LEU A 59 2.75 -11.38 -8.62
CA LEU A 59 1.52 -10.83 -9.20
C LEU A 59 1.61 -9.33 -9.40
N PHE A 60 0.85 -8.84 -10.38
CA PHE A 60 0.77 -7.43 -10.71
C PHE A 60 -0.66 -7.03 -11.07
N GLY A 61 -1.09 -5.87 -10.58
CA GLY A 61 -2.40 -5.31 -10.90
C GLY A 61 -2.35 -3.79 -11.10
N ALA A 62 -3.24 -3.28 -11.95
CA ALA A 62 -3.51 -1.86 -12.13
C ALA A 62 -4.96 -1.68 -12.63
N PRO A 63 -5.61 -0.52 -12.40
CA PRO A 63 -6.91 -0.26 -12.99
C PRO A 63 -6.84 -0.37 -14.52
N ALA A 64 -7.90 -0.96 -15.11
CA ALA A 64 -7.93 -1.36 -16.51
C ALA A 64 -7.65 -0.22 -17.52
N SER A 65 -7.92 1.03 -17.13
CA SER A 65 -7.68 2.22 -17.94
C SER A 65 -6.21 2.63 -18.04
N TYR A 66 -5.31 2.07 -17.22
CA TYR A 66 -3.92 2.52 -17.14
C TYR A 66 -3.00 1.68 -18.04
N PRO A 67 -2.02 2.32 -18.73
CA PRO A 67 -1.02 1.60 -19.53
C PRO A 67 -0.20 0.57 -18.74
N ALA A 68 -0.10 0.75 -17.42
CA ALA A 68 0.59 -0.15 -16.51
C ALA A 68 0.09 -1.61 -16.59
N THR A 69 -1.17 -1.83 -17.00
CA THR A 69 -1.74 -3.16 -17.25
C THR A 69 -0.98 -4.00 -18.29
N LYS A 70 -0.12 -3.37 -19.11
CA LYS A 70 0.71 -4.05 -20.13
C LYS A 70 2.08 -4.49 -19.60
N ILE A 71 2.44 -4.10 -18.38
CA ILE A 71 3.73 -4.41 -17.78
C ILE A 71 3.65 -5.79 -17.14
N SER A 72 4.63 -6.65 -17.43
CA SER A 72 4.68 -7.98 -16.78
C SER A 72 5.02 -7.86 -15.29
N PRO A 73 4.52 -8.77 -14.43
CA PRO A 73 4.87 -8.76 -13.01
C PRO A 73 6.38 -8.76 -12.75
N ARG A 74 7.14 -9.56 -13.51
CA ARG A 74 8.61 -9.62 -13.43
C ARG A 74 9.26 -8.26 -13.73
N GLN A 75 8.80 -7.58 -14.78
CA GLN A 75 9.35 -6.27 -15.15
C GLN A 75 9.06 -5.23 -14.06
N SER A 76 7.82 -5.18 -13.55
CA SER A 76 7.46 -4.27 -12.45
C SER A 76 8.27 -4.53 -11.20
N PHE A 77 8.42 -5.81 -10.83
CA PHE A 77 9.20 -6.22 -9.67
C PHE A 77 10.66 -5.79 -9.79
N LEU A 78 11.30 -5.99 -10.94
CA LEU A 78 12.69 -5.59 -11.16
C LEU A 78 12.92 -4.08 -11.22
N ALA A 79 11.91 -3.32 -11.63
CA ALA A 79 11.97 -1.86 -11.74
C ALA A 79 11.74 -1.14 -10.40
N MET A 80 11.09 -1.78 -9.43
CA MET A 80 10.77 -1.18 -8.15
C MET A 80 12.00 -1.01 -7.25
N SER A 81 12.09 0.11 -6.53
CA SER A 81 13.11 0.35 -5.51
C SER A 81 12.49 0.18 -4.12
N PHE A 82 12.78 -0.94 -3.44
CA PHE A 82 12.14 -1.27 -2.17
C PHE A 82 12.66 -0.48 -0.96
N GLY A 83 13.87 0.09 -1.03
CA GLY A 83 14.57 0.64 0.13
C GLY A 83 13.97 1.84 0.89
N LYS A 84 12.88 2.45 0.42
CA LYS A 84 12.23 3.61 1.09
C LYS A 84 10.71 3.63 0.94
N PRO A 85 9.97 2.68 1.54
CA PRO A 85 8.52 2.77 1.60
C PRO A 85 8.09 3.96 2.46
N TYR A 86 6.93 4.54 2.12
CA TYR A 86 6.27 5.53 2.98
C TYR A 86 5.76 4.88 4.27
N ALA A 87 5.18 3.68 4.16
CA ALA A 87 4.70 2.90 5.28
C ALA A 87 4.97 1.41 5.05
N VAL A 88 5.24 0.70 6.15
CA VAL A 88 5.29 -0.77 6.18
C VAL A 88 4.43 -1.24 7.34
N GLU A 89 3.46 -2.08 7.03
CA GLU A 89 2.42 -2.48 7.96
C GLU A 89 2.27 -3.99 7.92
N ARG A 90 2.00 -4.60 9.07
CA ARG A 90 1.56 -5.99 9.16
C ARG A 90 0.04 -6.02 9.23
N LEU A 91 -0.55 -6.80 8.33
CA LEU A 91 -1.99 -7.02 8.30
C LEU A 91 -2.37 -8.08 9.34
N PRO A 92 -3.58 -8.00 9.93
CA PRO A 92 -4.12 -9.07 10.74
C PRO A 92 -4.10 -10.38 9.94
N THR A 93 -3.52 -11.42 10.51
CA THR A 93 -3.49 -12.74 9.88
C THR A 93 -4.14 -13.77 10.78
N THR A 94 -4.90 -14.68 10.17
CA THR A 94 -5.39 -15.89 10.82
C THR A 94 -4.77 -17.08 10.10
N GLY A 95 -3.73 -17.68 10.67
CA GLY A 95 -3.07 -18.84 10.08
C GLY A 95 -1.55 -18.80 10.18
N LEU A 96 -0.91 -19.56 9.29
CA LEU A 96 0.54 -19.80 9.29
C LEU A 96 1.34 -18.77 8.48
N TRP A 97 0.66 -17.95 7.69
CA TRP A 97 1.27 -16.94 6.85
C TRP A 97 1.21 -15.58 7.53
N GLN A 98 2.26 -14.80 7.32
CA GLN A 98 2.28 -13.39 7.70
C GLN A 98 2.06 -12.54 6.45
N HIS A 99 1.23 -11.51 6.59
CA HIS A 99 0.89 -10.59 5.50
C HIS A 99 1.38 -9.20 5.85
N TYR A 100 2.12 -8.61 4.93
CA TYR A 100 2.68 -7.27 5.05
C TYR A 100 2.24 -6.43 3.87
N GLN A 101 2.06 -5.13 4.08
CA GLN A 101 1.84 -4.16 3.00
C GLN A 101 2.92 -3.09 3.08
N LEU A 102 3.60 -2.84 1.96
CA LEU A 102 4.48 -1.71 1.78
C LEU A 102 3.79 -0.70 0.87
N THR A 103 3.69 0.55 1.30
CA THR A 103 3.07 1.63 0.55
C THR A 103 4.12 2.60 0.03
N TYR A 104 4.03 2.98 -1.24
CA TYR A 104 4.93 3.95 -1.87
C TYR A 104 4.12 5.02 -2.61
N PHE A 105 4.37 6.28 -2.29
CA PHE A 105 3.83 7.42 -3.02
C PHE A 105 4.88 7.96 -3.99
N PRO A 106 4.56 8.08 -5.28
CA PRO A 106 5.40 8.85 -6.19
C PRO A 106 5.40 10.35 -5.80
N PRO A 107 6.43 11.11 -6.21
CA PRO A 107 6.56 12.53 -5.89
C PRO A 107 5.59 13.42 -6.69
N GLU A 108 4.95 12.89 -7.73
CA GLU A 108 4.08 13.64 -8.63
C GLU A 108 2.68 13.84 -8.00
N PRO A 109 2.12 15.06 -8.04
CA PRO A 109 0.73 15.30 -7.66
C PRO A 109 -0.23 14.44 -8.50
N ASP A 110 -1.28 13.90 -7.89
CA ASP A 110 -2.31 13.05 -8.51
C ASP A 110 -1.81 11.73 -9.13
N ALA A 111 -0.55 11.36 -8.93
CA ALA A 111 -0.03 10.09 -9.39
C ALA A 111 -0.54 8.91 -8.53
N LEU A 112 -0.77 7.77 -9.18
CA LEU A 112 -1.15 6.54 -8.50
C LEU A 112 -0.02 6.07 -7.56
N MET A 113 -0.39 5.45 -6.45
CA MET A 113 0.55 4.86 -5.50
C MET A 113 0.82 3.38 -5.81
N TRP A 114 1.90 2.84 -5.25
CA TRP A 114 2.13 1.42 -5.19
C TRP A 114 1.72 0.88 -3.82
N LYS A 115 0.92 -0.19 -3.83
CA LYS A 115 0.78 -1.12 -2.72
C LYS A 115 1.51 -2.40 -3.08
N VAL A 116 2.38 -2.86 -2.20
CA VAL A 116 3.08 -4.13 -2.36
C VAL A 116 2.68 -5.02 -1.20
N ASP A 117 1.84 -6.00 -1.49
CA ASP A 117 1.41 -7.00 -0.54
C ASP A 117 2.39 -8.18 -0.57
N VAL A 118 2.99 -8.46 0.58
CA VAL A 118 4.00 -9.50 0.74
C VAL A 118 3.49 -10.53 1.71
N THR A 119 3.39 -11.77 1.23
CA THR A 119 3.06 -12.93 2.06
C THR A 119 4.31 -13.72 2.34
N THR A 120 4.59 -13.98 3.61
CA THR A 120 5.68 -14.85 4.04
C THR A 120 5.18 -16.10 4.74
N GLY A 121 5.90 -17.21 4.56
CA GLY A 121 5.62 -18.49 5.23
C GLY A 121 6.15 -18.55 6.66
N GLN A 122 6.09 -19.75 7.25
CA GLN A 122 6.49 -19.98 8.65
C GLN A 122 7.99 -19.80 8.89
N LEU A 123 8.82 -20.07 7.88
CA LEU A 123 10.26 -19.86 7.93
C LEU A 123 10.64 -18.47 7.37
N ALA A 124 9.62 -17.59 7.26
CA ALA A 124 9.71 -16.26 6.72
C ALA A 124 10.23 -16.19 5.27
N GLU A 125 10.12 -17.28 4.52
CA GLU A 125 10.32 -17.33 3.08
C GLU A 125 9.24 -16.55 2.34
N LEU A 126 9.59 -15.93 1.20
CA LEU A 126 8.59 -15.29 0.34
C LEU A 126 7.67 -16.37 -0.26
N VAL A 127 6.36 -16.18 -0.11
CA VAL A 127 5.32 -17.04 -0.70
C VAL A 127 4.64 -16.33 -1.86
N ARG A 128 4.30 -15.05 -1.67
CA ARG A 128 3.70 -14.21 -2.68
C ARG A 128 4.16 -12.76 -2.55
N VAL A 129 4.40 -12.11 -3.68
CA VAL A 129 4.55 -10.66 -3.80
C VAL A 129 3.53 -10.19 -4.82
N GLU A 130 2.60 -9.35 -4.39
CA GLU A 130 1.58 -8.74 -5.24
C GLU A 130 1.79 -7.23 -5.31
N MET A 131 1.94 -6.71 -6.53
CA MET A 131 2.24 -5.31 -6.77
C MET A 131 1.04 -4.63 -7.42
N LEU A 132 0.37 -3.76 -6.69
CA LEU A 132 -0.81 -3.06 -7.15
C LEU A 132 -0.51 -1.57 -7.37
N TYR A 133 -0.66 -1.11 -8.61
CA TYR A 133 -0.62 0.30 -8.96
C TYR A 133 -2.03 0.88 -8.87
N THR A 134 -2.32 1.70 -7.86
CA THR A 134 -3.71 2.10 -7.56
C THR A 134 -3.84 3.54 -7.09
N ALA A 135 -5.06 4.06 -7.14
CA ALA A 135 -5.34 5.42 -6.66
C ALA A 135 -5.08 5.50 -5.15
N PRO A 136 -4.54 6.63 -4.65
CA PRO A 136 -4.44 6.85 -3.22
C PRO A 136 -5.84 6.80 -2.57
N PRO A 137 -5.97 6.41 -1.29
CA PRO A 137 -7.25 6.45 -0.59
C PRO A 137 -7.83 7.87 -0.62
N PRO A 138 -9.16 8.04 -0.80
CA PRO A 138 -9.78 9.36 -0.69
C PRO A 138 -9.60 9.89 0.74
N PHE A 139 -9.22 11.16 0.85
CA PHE A 139 -9.00 11.88 2.10
C PHE A 139 -10.31 12.27 2.80
#